data_AF-A0A952KDE7-F1
#
_entry.id   AF-A0A952KDE7-F1
#
_cell.length_a   1.000
_cell.length_b   1.000
_cell.length_c   1.000
_cell.angle_alpha   90.00
_cell.angle_beta   90.00
_cell.angle_gamma   90.00
#
_symmetry.space_group_name_H-M   'P 1'
#
loop_
_entity.id
_entity.type
_entity.pdbx_description
1 polymer ?
#
loop_
_entity_poly.entity_id
_entity_poly.type
_entity_poly.pdbx_seq_one_letter_code
_entity_poly.pdbx_strand_id
1 'polypeptide(L)'
;YHPHDKPALRETQLARLADLQRASVDSFHEFLIEVIPPKGIPADDDTVPEALAQIYCAGIFPDWWKLPPASSAAAWEKIAAVVAQHDPHCRGVLVLGLEASEEKLDQSFRIAAPHAICRGFAVGRSIFADAAAGWFAGAMDDAAVVKDIAERYARLITLWDHARTGKGSGVAAAAAEAVN
;
A
#
# COMPACT_ATOMS: atom_id res chain seq x y z
N TYR A 1 8.09 10.18 4.67
CA TYR A 1 9.17 9.99 5.66
C TYR A 1 10.31 9.26 4.97
N HIS A 2 11.53 9.78 5.02
CA HIS A 2 12.73 9.06 4.60
C HIS A 2 13.65 8.86 5.83
N PRO A 3 14.20 7.66 6.08
CA PRO A 3 15.04 7.41 7.26
C PRO A 3 16.33 8.22 7.27
N HIS A 4 16.76 8.70 6.09
CA HIS A 4 17.94 9.55 5.90
C HIS A 4 17.62 11.04 5.66
N ASP A 5 16.37 11.47 5.86
CA ASP A 5 16.04 12.89 5.90
C ASP A 5 16.83 13.60 7.01
N LYS A 6 17.01 14.92 6.86
CA LYS A 6 17.66 15.77 7.89
C LYS A 6 17.07 15.48 9.28
N PRO A 7 17.90 15.31 10.34
CA PRO A 7 17.42 14.94 11.67
C PRO A 7 16.24 15.80 12.17
N ALA A 8 16.35 17.13 12.07
CA ALA A 8 15.28 18.05 12.48
C ALA A 8 13.94 17.81 11.75
N LEU A 9 13.97 17.39 10.48
CA LEU A 9 12.77 17.05 9.72
C LEU A 9 12.16 15.72 10.22
N ARG A 10 13.00 14.71 10.48
CA ARG A 10 12.55 13.43 11.04
C ARG A 10 11.97 13.60 12.43
N GLU A 11 12.66 14.32 13.32
CA GLU A 11 12.19 14.63 14.68
C GLU A 11 10.82 15.34 14.66
N THR A 12 10.66 16.32 13.78
CA THR A 12 9.37 17.02 13.61
C THR A 12 8.26 16.07 13.16
N GLN A 13 8.54 15.15 12.23
CA GLN A 13 7.55 14.17 11.78
C GLN A 13 7.20 13.16 12.89
N LEU A 14 8.20 12.65 13.61
CA LEU A 14 8.00 11.71 14.71
C LEU A 14 7.21 12.33 15.87
N ALA A 15 7.51 13.57 16.26
CA ALA A 15 6.75 14.28 17.29
C ALA A 15 5.26 14.40 16.92
N ARG A 16 4.96 14.73 15.65
CA ARG A 16 3.58 14.80 15.15
C ARG A 16 2.87 13.45 15.16
N LEU A 17 3.58 12.37 14.82
CA LEU A 17 3.02 11.02 14.88
C LEU A 17 2.73 10.58 16.32
N ALA A 18 3.58 10.95 17.28
CA ALA A 18 3.34 10.68 18.70
C ALA A 18 2.10 11.44 19.22
N ASP A 19 1.91 12.70 18.79
CA ASP A 19 0.70 13.47 19.10
C ASP A 19 -0.56 12.82 18.53
N LEU A 20 -0.51 12.36 17.28
CA LEU A 20 -1.62 11.66 16.63
C LEU A 20 -1.92 10.31 17.30
N GLN A 21 -0.90 9.55 17.70
CA GLN A 21 -1.10 8.31 18.44
C GLN A 21 -1.88 8.55 19.74
N ARG A 22 -1.45 9.54 20.53
CA ARG A 22 -2.13 9.91 21.77
C ARG A 22 -3.59 10.29 21.51
N ALA A 23 -3.84 11.11 20.48
CA ALA A 23 -5.20 11.48 20.11
C ALA A 23 -6.05 10.27 19.69
N SER A 24 -5.49 9.32 18.94
CA SER A 24 -6.17 8.08 18.54
C SER A 24 -6.52 7.22 19.76
N VAL A 25 -5.60 7.09 20.72
CA VAL A 25 -5.85 6.37 21.98
C VAL A 25 -6.95 7.05 22.80
N ASP A 26 -6.85 8.36 23.01
CA ASP A 26 -7.80 9.13 23.81
C ASP A 26 -9.22 9.13 23.22
N SER A 27 -9.31 8.98 21.90
CA SER A 27 -10.58 8.94 21.16
C SER A 27 -11.04 7.54 20.76
N PHE A 28 -10.31 6.49 21.16
CA PHE A 28 -10.60 5.09 20.83
C PHE A 28 -10.69 4.79 19.32
N HIS A 29 -9.85 5.42 18.51
CA HIS A 29 -9.73 5.14 17.08
C HIS A 29 -8.50 4.28 16.78
N GLU A 30 -8.62 3.41 15.79
CA GLU A 30 -7.45 2.72 15.23
C GLU A 30 -6.51 3.73 14.56
N PHE A 31 -5.21 3.56 14.78
CA PHE A 31 -4.19 4.43 14.24
C PHE A 31 -3.49 3.78 13.05
N LEU A 32 -3.70 4.33 11.85
CA LEU A 32 -3.03 3.91 10.62
C LEU A 32 -1.95 4.92 10.24
N ILE A 33 -0.72 4.46 10.02
CA ILE A 33 0.37 5.30 9.49
C ILE A 33 0.69 4.91 8.05
N GLU A 34 0.71 5.91 7.18
CA GLU A 34 1.17 5.80 5.80
C GLU A 34 2.62 6.27 5.68
N VAL A 35 3.51 5.37 5.26
CA VAL A 35 4.93 5.69 5.05
C VAL A 35 5.22 5.72 3.55
N ILE A 36 5.41 6.92 3.01
CA ILE A 36 5.81 7.13 1.61
C ILE A 36 7.17 7.84 1.60
N PRO A 37 8.23 7.21 1.06
CA PRO A 37 9.47 7.89 0.72
C PRO A 37 9.21 9.04 -0.27
N PRO A 38 9.83 10.22 -0.12
CA PRO A 38 9.62 11.35 -1.03
C PRO A 38 10.03 11.01 -2.47
N LYS A 39 9.28 11.54 -3.45
CA LYS A 39 9.62 11.38 -4.87
C LYS A 39 10.97 12.01 -5.17
N GLY A 40 11.78 11.34 -5.99
CA GLY A 40 13.09 11.84 -6.45
C GLY A 40 14.24 11.65 -5.45
N ILE A 41 13.99 11.03 -4.30
CA ILE A 41 15.03 10.57 -3.38
C ILE A 41 15.25 9.07 -3.66
N PRO A 42 16.52 8.60 -3.76
CA PRO A 42 16.79 7.18 -3.87
C PRO A 42 16.16 6.40 -2.73
N ALA A 43 15.45 5.34 -3.06
CA ALA A 43 14.89 4.40 -2.11
C ALA A 43 15.22 2.98 -2.59
N ASP A 44 15.60 2.14 -1.66
CA ASP A 44 15.95 0.73 -1.86
C ASP A 44 15.12 -0.18 -0.95
N ASP A 45 15.43 -1.47 -0.97
CA ASP A 45 14.75 -2.51 -0.21
C ASP A 45 14.89 -2.35 1.31
N ASP A 46 15.79 -1.49 1.80
CA ASP A 46 16.03 -1.21 3.22
C ASP A 46 15.37 0.07 3.71
N THR A 47 15.03 0.98 2.79
CA THR A 47 14.49 2.31 3.11
C THR A 47 13.19 2.27 3.92
N VAL A 48 12.23 1.42 3.54
CA VAL A 48 10.96 1.27 4.27
C VAL A 48 11.15 0.53 5.60
N PRO A 49 11.82 -0.64 5.66
CA PRO A 49 12.16 -1.29 6.93
C PRO A 49 12.84 -0.36 7.95
N GLU A 50 13.82 0.44 7.51
CA GLU A 50 14.50 1.39 8.41
C GLU A 50 13.57 2.51 8.88
N ALA A 51 12.71 3.04 8.00
CA ALA A 51 11.70 4.02 8.40
C ALA A 51 10.77 3.48 9.49
N LEU A 52 10.27 2.24 9.34
CA LEU A 52 9.43 1.58 10.34
C LEU A 52 10.18 1.40 11.67
N ALA A 53 11.41 0.92 11.62
CA ALA A 53 12.24 0.74 12.81
C ALA A 53 12.47 2.07 13.54
N GLN A 54 12.75 3.16 12.82
CA GLN A 54 12.91 4.49 13.43
C GLN A 54 11.61 5.00 14.07
N ILE A 55 10.45 4.74 13.46
CA ILE A 55 9.14 5.11 14.03
C ILE A 55 8.86 4.29 15.30
N TYR A 56 9.09 2.97 15.28
CA TYR A 56 8.93 2.12 16.46
C TYR A 56 9.89 2.48 17.60
N CYS A 57 11.17 2.73 17.30
CA CYS A 57 12.16 3.19 18.28
C CYS A 57 11.80 4.53 18.92
N ALA A 58 10.98 5.35 18.26
CA ALA A 58 10.44 6.59 18.81
C ALA A 58 9.21 6.39 19.70
N GLY A 59 8.79 5.15 19.97
CA GLY A 59 7.65 4.80 20.82
C GLY A 59 6.29 4.92 20.13
N ILE A 60 6.28 4.85 18.79
CA ILE A 60 5.07 4.97 17.99
C ILE A 60 4.69 3.59 17.43
N PHE A 61 3.48 3.12 17.76
CA PHE A 61 2.96 1.79 17.48
C PHE A 61 1.58 1.92 16.82
N PRO A 62 1.50 2.02 15.49
CA PRO A 62 0.22 2.07 14.79
C PRO A 62 -0.46 0.69 14.76
N ASP A 63 -1.78 0.67 14.83
CA ASP A 63 -2.59 -0.53 14.60
C ASP A 63 -2.34 -1.13 13.21
N TRP A 64 -2.15 -0.25 12.22
CA TRP A 64 -2.00 -0.60 10.82
C TRP A 64 -0.92 0.21 10.13
N TRP A 65 -0.20 -0.46 9.22
CA TRP A 65 0.69 0.20 8.27
C TRP A 65 0.04 0.32 6.90
N LYS A 66 0.27 1.44 6.21
CA LYS A 66 -0.07 1.61 4.80
C LYS A 66 1.20 1.91 4.02
N LEU A 67 1.68 0.94 3.24
CA LEU A 67 3.04 0.95 2.67
C LEU A 67 3.03 0.86 1.14
N PRO A 68 4.02 1.47 0.46
CA PRO A 68 4.22 1.29 -0.98
C PRO A 68 4.46 -0.18 -1.31
N PRO A 69 4.13 -0.64 -2.52
CA PRO A 69 4.57 -1.94 -2.99
C PRO A 69 6.08 -2.08 -2.83
N ALA A 70 6.53 -3.16 -2.20
CA ALA A 70 7.93 -3.50 -2.20
C ALA A 70 8.34 -4.06 -3.57
N SER A 71 9.60 -3.85 -3.94
CA SER A 71 10.22 -4.30 -5.20
C SER A 71 10.34 -5.83 -5.30
N SER A 72 10.39 -6.52 -4.15
CA SER A 72 10.75 -7.94 -4.06
C SER A 72 10.13 -8.62 -2.83
N ALA A 73 10.10 -9.95 -2.84
CA ALA A 73 9.71 -10.75 -1.67
C ALA A 73 10.68 -10.55 -0.49
N ALA A 74 11.98 -10.42 -0.77
CA ALA A 74 13.00 -10.16 0.24
C ALA A 74 12.78 -8.82 0.96
N ALA A 75 12.36 -7.78 0.24
CA ALA A 75 11.98 -6.50 0.85
C ALA A 75 10.77 -6.65 1.78
N TRP A 76 9.75 -7.43 1.40
CA TRP A 76 8.62 -7.73 2.29
C TRP A 76 9.01 -8.55 3.51
N GLU A 77 9.96 -9.49 3.39
CA GLU A 77 10.50 -10.23 4.54
C GLU A 77 11.18 -9.29 5.54
N LYS A 78 11.96 -8.32 5.06
CA LYS A 78 12.55 -7.28 5.93
C LYS A 78 11.49 -6.45 6.65
N ILE A 79 10.45 -6.01 5.93
CA ILE A 79 9.32 -5.27 6.53
C ILE A 79 8.64 -6.12 7.60
N ALA A 80 8.32 -7.39 7.28
CA ALA A 80 7.68 -8.32 8.21
C ALA A 80 8.53 -8.56 9.46
N ALA A 81 9.84 -8.71 9.30
CA ALA A 81 10.78 -8.90 10.40
C ALA A 81 10.82 -7.68 11.34
N VAL A 82 10.89 -6.46 10.79
CA VAL A 82 10.89 -5.23 11.59
C VAL A 82 9.60 -5.11 12.40
N VAL A 83 8.44 -5.32 11.78
CA VAL A 83 7.16 -5.24 12.49
C VAL A 83 7.06 -6.32 13.57
N ALA A 84 7.39 -7.58 13.25
CA ALA A 84 7.33 -8.67 14.21
C ALA A 84 8.28 -8.48 15.41
N GLN A 85 9.44 -7.85 15.19
CA GLN A 85 10.40 -7.55 16.25
C GLN A 85 9.90 -6.49 17.23
N HIS A 86 9.18 -5.47 16.74
CA HIS A 86 8.82 -4.31 17.54
C HIS A 86 7.38 -4.36 18.08
N ASP A 87 6.47 -4.98 17.34
CA ASP A 87 5.04 -4.85 17.58
C ASP A 87 4.27 -6.14 17.25
N PRO A 88 4.14 -7.06 18.22
CA PRO A 88 3.35 -8.28 18.05
C PRO A 88 1.84 -8.02 17.98
N HIS A 89 1.38 -6.79 18.22
CA HIS A 89 -0.03 -6.40 18.22
C HIS A 89 -0.46 -5.70 16.92
N CYS A 90 0.50 -5.33 16.06
CA CYS A 90 0.22 -4.78 14.74
C CYS A 90 -0.72 -5.71 13.94
N ARG A 91 -1.80 -5.16 13.39
CA ARG A 91 -2.82 -5.93 12.65
C ARG A 91 -2.33 -6.30 11.25
N GLY A 92 -1.42 -5.51 10.71
CA GLY A 92 -0.67 -5.79 9.49
C GLY A 92 -0.54 -4.58 8.58
N VAL A 93 -0.34 -4.87 7.29
CA VAL A 93 -0.04 -3.89 6.24
C VAL A 93 -1.15 -3.88 5.18
N LEU A 94 -1.56 -2.68 4.78
CA LEU A 94 -2.33 -2.41 3.57
C LEU A 94 -1.39 -1.87 2.47
N VAL A 95 -1.39 -2.52 1.31
CA VAL A 95 -0.55 -2.12 0.16
C VAL A 95 -1.15 -0.90 -0.55
N LEU A 96 -0.31 0.10 -0.83
CA LEU A 96 -0.67 1.31 -1.56
C LEU A 96 -0.76 1.10 -3.07
N GLY A 97 -1.58 1.92 -3.73
CA GLY A 97 -1.70 1.90 -5.19
C GLY A 97 -0.82 2.87 -5.97
N LEU A 98 -0.39 3.99 -5.37
CA LEU A 98 0.48 5.01 -6.00
C LEU A 98 0.04 5.51 -7.40
N GLU A 99 -1.26 5.50 -7.71
CA GLU A 99 -1.79 5.79 -9.06
C GLU A 99 -1.25 4.85 -10.15
N ALA A 100 -0.81 3.66 -9.76
CA ALA A 100 -0.33 2.66 -10.69
C ALA A 100 -1.50 2.11 -11.54
N SER A 101 -1.17 1.62 -12.73
CA SER A 101 -2.12 0.90 -13.58
C SER A 101 -2.54 -0.42 -12.93
N GLU A 102 -3.66 -0.99 -13.39
CA GLU A 102 -4.17 -2.28 -12.90
C GLU A 102 -3.13 -3.40 -13.03
N GLU A 103 -2.36 -3.42 -14.12
CA GLU A 103 -1.31 -4.42 -14.35
C GLU A 103 -0.17 -4.31 -13.34
N LYS A 104 0.23 -3.07 -12.99
CA LYS A 104 1.26 -2.84 -11.97
C LYS A 104 0.76 -3.21 -10.58
N LEU A 105 -0.53 -3.01 -10.30
CA LEU A 105 -1.15 -3.42 -9.05
C LEU A 105 -1.21 -4.95 -8.95
N ASP A 106 -1.58 -5.66 -10.01
CA ASP A 106 -1.57 -7.13 -10.05
C ASP A 106 -0.16 -7.68 -9.75
N GLN A 107 0.88 -7.15 -10.42
CA GLN A 107 2.26 -7.52 -10.15
C GLN A 107 2.64 -7.28 -8.68
N SER A 108 2.25 -6.12 -8.14
CA SER A 108 2.50 -5.76 -6.74
C SER A 108 1.80 -6.71 -5.76
N PHE A 109 0.54 -7.08 -6.05
CA PHE A 109 -0.24 -7.99 -5.23
C PHE A 109 0.33 -9.41 -5.23
N ARG A 110 0.80 -9.91 -6.38
CA ARG A 110 1.45 -11.22 -6.47
C ARG A 110 2.71 -11.33 -5.62
N ILE A 111 3.45 -10.23 -5.46
CA ILE A 111 4.63 -10.18 -4.59
C ILE A 111 4.21 -10.05 -3.12
N ALA A 112 3.23 -9.18 -2.80
CA ALA A 112 2.87 -8.86 -1.42
C ALA A 112 1.98 -9.92 -0.74
N ALA A 113 0.99 -10.46 -1.45
CA ALA A 113 -0.06 -11.32 -0.90
C ALA A 113 0.43 -12.61 -0.21
N PRO A 114 1.54 -13.26 -0.65
CA PRO A 114 2.10 -14.41 0.06
C PRO A 114 2.60 -14.10 1.48
N HIS A 115 2.92 -12.85 1.79
CA HIS A 115 3.41 -12.46 3.11
C HIS A 115 2.23 -12.25 4.08
N ALA A 116 2.21 -13.01 5.19
CA ALA A 116 1.09 -13.01 6.13
C ALA A 116 0.77 -11.64 6.76
N ILE A 117 1.78 -10.76 6.84
CA ILE A 117 1.61 -9.39 7.33
C ILE A 117 0.77 -8.53 6.37
N CYS A 118 0.77 -8.84 5.07
CA CYS A 118 -0.02 -8.12 4.07
C CYS A 118 -1.48 -8.59 4.14
N ARG A 119 -2.36 -7.71 4.60
CA ARG A 119 -3.78 -8.02 4.86
C ARG A 119 -4.73 -7.53 3.77
N GLY A 120 -4.29 -6.64 2.91
CA GLY A 120 -5.12 -6.06 1.86
C GLY A 120 -4.42 -4.95 1.13
N PHE A 121 -5.21 -4.13 0.47
CA PHE A 121 -4.76 -2.94 -0.24
C PHE A 121 -5.65 -1.74 0.09
N ALA A 122 -5.08 -0.55 -0.01
CA ALA A 122 -5.76 0.73 0.09
C ALA A 122 -5.42 1.58 -1.13
N VAL A 123 -6.18 1.36 -2.20
CA VAL A 123 -5.98 1.98 -3.52
C VAL A 123 -7.11 2.99 -3.78
N GLY A 124 -6.75 4.18 -4.27
CA GLY A 124 -7.71 5.26 -4.55
C GLY A 124 -7.71 5.62 -6.03
N ARG A 125 -6.85 6.56 -6.42
CA ARG A 125 -6.83 7.17 -7.76
C ARG A 125 -6.77 6.17 -8.93
N SER A 126 -6.11 5.02 -8.79
CA SER A 126 -6.13 3.96 -9.82
C SER A 126 -7.54 3.41 -10.11
N ILE A 127 -8.46 3.52 -9.16
CA ILE A 127 -9.87 3.09 -9.31
C ILE A 127 -10.71 4.22 -9.89
N PHE A 128 -10.64 5.43 -9.34
CA PHE A 128 -11.65 6.45 -9.64
C PHE A 128 -11.18 7.63 -10.49
N ALA A 129 -9.87 7.84 -10.72
CA ALA A 129 -9.39 9.09 -11.30
C ALA A 129 -9.91 9.33 -12.73
N ASP A 130 -9.80 8.32 -13.62
CA ASP A 130 -10.28 8.44 -15.00
C ASP A 130 -11.80 8.58 -15.06
N ALA A 131 -12.52 7.81 -14.24
CA ALA A 131 -13.98 7.86 -14.16
C ALA A 131 -14.47 9.24 -13.69
N ALA A 132 -13.82 9.77 -12.65
CA ALA A 132 -14.11 11.11 -12.13
C ALA A 132 -13.80 12.18 -13.18
N ALA A 133 -12.70 12.06 -13.92
CA ALA A 133 -12.37 12.99 -15.01
C ALA A 133 -13.43 12.97 -16.12
N GLY A 134 -13.90 11.79 -16.53
CA GLY A 134 -14.97 11.63 -17.51
C GLY A 134 -16.30 12.24 -17.03
N TRP A 135 -16.64 12.04 -15.76
CA TRP A 135 -17.83 12.63 -15.14
C TRP A 135 -17.76 14.15 -15.06
N PHE A 136 -16.65 14.72 -14.58
CA PHE A 136 -16.45 16.18 -14.54
C PHE A 136 -16.48 16.83 -15.93
N ALA A 137 -16.06 16.10 -16.97
CA ALA A 137 -16.13 16.56 -18.36
C ALA A 137 -17.53 16.43 -18.98
N GLY A 138 -18.51 15.86 -18.28
CA GLY A 138 -19.84 15.55 -18.82
C GLY A 138 -19.85 14.42 -19.84
N ALA A 139 -18.75 13.65 -19.95
CA ALA A 139 -18.64 12.49 -20.83
C ALA A 139 -19.20 11.20 -20.20
N MET A 140 -19.41 11.20 -18.87
CA MET A 140 -20.07 10.13 -18.13
C MET A 140 -21.20 10.71 -17.29
N ASP A 141 -22.32 10.00 -17.24
CA ASP A 141 -23.39 10.31 -16.28
C ASP A 141 -23.12 9.64 -14.91
N ASP A 142 -23.98 9.94 -13.94
CA ASP A 142 -23.87 9.44 -12.57
C ASP A 142 -23.90 7.90 -12.52
N ALA A 143 -24.71 7.25 -13.35
CA ALA A 143 -24.82 5.80 -13.37
C ALA A 143 -23.57 5.15 -13.96
N ALA A 144 -23.02 5.73 -15.03
CA ALA A 144 -21.81 5.26 -15.69
C ALA A 144 -20.58 5.41 -14.78
N VAL A 145 -20.42 6.54 -14.08
CA VAL A 145 -19.26 6.74 -13.18
C VAL A 145 -19.31 5.80 -11.99
N VAL A 146 -20.48 5.59 -11.39
CA VAL A 146 -20.65 4.64 -10.28
C VAL A 146 -20.34 3.21 -10.75
N LYS A 147 -20.85 2.82 -11.92
CA LYS A 147 -20.61 1.49 -12.50
C LYS A 147 -19.12 1.26 -12.78
N ASP A 148 -18.43 2.20 -13.42
CA ASP A 148 -17.01 2.05 -13.76
C ASP A 148 -16.11 1.93 -12.52
N ILE A 149 -16.35 2.77 -11.50
CA ILE A 149 -15.62 2.70 -10.21
C ILE A 149 -15.87 1.35 -9.52
N ALA A 150 -17.12 0.88 -9.48
CA ALA A 150 -17.46 -0.40 -8.85
C ALA A 150 -16.81 -1.58 -9.58
N GLU A 151 -16.84 -1.60 -10.92
CA GLU A 151 -16.21 -2.64 -11.73
C GLU A 151 -14.69 -2.66 -11.57
N ARG A 152 -14.04 -1.49 -11.57
CA ARG A 152 -12.59 -1.37 -11.29
C ARG A 152 -12.24 -1.90 -9.90
N TYR A 153 -13.02 -1.53 -8.88
CA TYR A 153 -12.78 -2.00 -7.52
C TYR A 153 -12.95 -3.52 -7.40
N ALA A 154 -14.01 -4.09 -7.99
CA ALA A 154 -14.25 -5.53 -8.01
C ALA A 154 -13.13 -6.31 -8.70
N ARG A 155 -12.55 -5.78 -9.78
CA ARG A 155 -11.38 -6.38 -10.43
C ARG A 155 -10.16 -6.40 -9.51
N LEU A 156 -9.86 -5.30 -8.82
CA LEU A 156 -8.75 -5.27 -7.87
C LEU A 156 -8.92 -6.25 -6.70
N ILE A 157 -10.14 -6.41 -6.18
CA ILE A 157 -10.45 -7.44 -5.17
C ILE A 157 -10.14 -8.83 -5.72
N THR A 158 -10.61 -9.13 -6.94
CA THR A 158 -10.36 -10.41 -7.61
C THR A 158 -8.87 -10.69 -7.80
N LEU A 159 -8.10 -9.68 -8.22
CA LEU A 159 -6.64 -9.79 -8.38
C LEU A 159 -5.95 -10.08 -7.05
N TRP A 160 -6.37 -9.41 -5.97
CA TRP A 160 -5.86 -9.67 -4.62
C TRP A 160 -6.17 -11.09 -4.14
N ASP A 161 -7.39 -11.57 -4.30
CA ASP A 161 -7.79 -12.92 -3.89
C ASP A 161 -7.06 -14.01 -4.68
N HIS A 162 -6.86 -13.80 -5.98
CA HIS A 162 -6.03 -14.66 -6.84
C HIS A 162 -4.59 -14.71 -6.35
N ALA A 163 -3.99 -13.55 -6.04
CA ALA A 163 -2.64 -13.47 -5.50
C ALA A 163 -2.51 -14.18 -4.14
N ARG A 164 -3.52 -14.09 -3.26
CA ARG A 164 -3.54 -14.77 -1.95
C ARG A 164 -3.69 -16.28 -2.05
N THR A 165 -4.49 -16.77 -2.99
CA THR A 165 -4.79 -18.20 -3.13
C THR A 165 -3.77 -18.95 -3.98
N GLY A 166 -2.76 -18.25 -4.53
CA GLY A 166 -1.79 -18.83 -5.46
C GLY A 166 -2.38 -19.22 -6.82
N LYS A 167 -3.66 -18.91 -7.06
CA LYS A 167 -4.32 -19.07 -8.35
C LYS A 167 -4.02 -17.82 -9.18
N GLY A 168 -2.82 -17.75 -9.75
CA GLY A 168 -2.48 -16.65 -10.65
C GLY A 168 -3.56 -16.46 -11.73
N SER A 169 -3.95 -15.22 -12.02
CA SER A 169 -4.90 -14.95 -13.10
C SER A 169 -4.29 -15.47 -14.41
N GLY A 170 -4.91 -16.50 -14.98
CA GLY A 170 -4.50 -17.15 -16.23
C GLY A 170 -4.74 -16.29 -17.47
N VAL A 171 -4.51 -14.98 -17.40
CA VAL A 171 -4.81 -14.02 -18.48
C VAL A 171 -3.57 -13.71 -19.35
N ALA A 172 -2.47 -14.45 -19.19
CA ALA A 172 -1.24 -14.22 -19.97
C ALA A 172 -0.70 -15.46 -20.72
N ALA A 173 -1.54 -16.44 -21.07
CA ALA A 173 -1.11 -17.62 -21.83
C ALA A 173 -1.85 -17.85 -23.17
N ALA A 174 -2.71 -16.94 -23.62
CA ALA A 174 -3.50 -17.14 -24.85
C ALA A 174 -3.04 -16.33 -26.08
N ALA A 175 -1.96 -15.54 -25.99
CA ALA A 175 -1.50 -14.70 -27.10
C ALA A 175 -0.22 -15.19 -27.81
N ALA A 176 0.34 -16.35 -27.42
CA ALA A 176 1.60 -16.86 -27.98
C ALA A 176 1.44 -18.10 -28.90
N GLU A 177 0.23 -18.63 -29.11
CA GLU A 177 0.00 -19.82 -29.96
C GLU A 177 -0.63 -19.52 -31.33
N ALA A 178 -0.70 -18.25 -31.75
CA ALA A 178 -1.25 -17.88 -33.07
C ALA A 178 -0.19 -17.46 -34.11
N VAL A 179 1.09 -17.78 -33.90
CA VAL A 179 2.14 -17.64 -34.92
C VAL A 179 3.10 -18.82 -34.83
N ASN A 180 2.70 -19.94 -35.41
CA ASN A 180 3.61 -20.91 -36.04
C ASN A 180 2.84 -21.79 -37.03
#